data_AF-A0A2G2HHN4-F1
#
_entry.id   AF-A0A2G2HHN4-F1
#
_cell.length_a   1.000
_cell.length_b   1.000
_cell.length_c   1.000
_cell.angle_alpha   90.00
_cell.angle_beta   90.00
_cell.angle_gamma   90.00
#
_symmetry.space_group_name_H-M   'P 1'
#
loop_
_entity.id
_entity.type
_entity.pdbx_description
1 polymer ?
#
loop_
_entity_poly.entity_id
_entity_poly.type
_entity_poly.pdbx_seq_one_letter_code
_entity_poly.pdbx_strand_id
1 'polypeptide(L)' 'MQQKLQEGFYIVAVHHGSFEELIQSYNYLIYSWLKKYDFIMNHKIPPFEQFCKNHIKIYIPIL' A
#
# COMPACT_ATOMS: atom_id res chain seq x y z
N MET A 1 3.41 -10.48 -15.94
CA MET A 1 2.05 -10.86 -15.49
C MET A 1 1.35 -9.59 -15.01
N GLN A 2 0.24 -9.17 -15.62
CA GLN A 2 -0.61 -8.14 -15.02
C GLN A 2 -1.40 -8.82 -13.89
N GLN A 3 -1.12 -8.45 -12.63
CA GLN A 3 -1.99 -8.86 -11.52
C GLN A 3 -3.36 -8.22 -11.74
N LYS A 4 -4.40 -9.06 -11.81
CA LYS A 4 -5.79 -8.59 -11.84
C LYS A 4 -6.11 -8.08 -10.44
N LEU A 5 -6.30 -6.76 -10.30
CA LEU A 5 -6.69 -6.18 -9.01
C LEU A 5 -7.97 -6.87 -8.52
N GLN A 6 -7.95 -7.35 -7.29
CA GLN A 6 -9.18 -7.77 -6.63
C GLN A 6 -10.03 -6.53 -6.36
N GLU A 7 -11.34 -6.65 -6.50
CA GLU A 7 -12.25 -5.56 -6.17
C GLU A 7 -12.30 -5.34 -4.66
N GLY A 8 -12.29 -4.08 -4.23
CA GLY A 8 -12.32 -3.73 -2.81
C GLY A 8 -11.89 -2.29 -2.53
N PHE A 9 -11.81 -1.95 -1.25
CA PHE A 9 -11.32 -0.66 -0.77
C PHE A 9 -9.84 -0.75 -0.44
N TYR A 10 -9.09 0.26 -0.89
CA TYR A 10 -7.65 0.33 -0.72
C TYR A 10 -7.24 1.73 -0.29
N ILE A 11 -6.33 1.80 0.67
CA ILE A 11 -5.48 2.98 0.84
C ILE A 11 -4.39 2.90 -0.22
N VAL A 12 -4.23 3.99 -0.98
CA VAL A 12 -3.20 4.09 -2.02
C VAL A 12 -2.22 5.18 -1.63
N ALA A 13 -0.95 4.81 -1.54
CA ALA A 13 0.15 5.74 -1.27
C ALA A 13 1.13 5.75 -2.45
N VAL A 14 1.80 6.89 -2.63
CA VAL A 14 2.81 7.06 -3.68
C VAL A 14 4.18 7.23 -3.02
N HIS A 15 5.11 6.37 -3.39
CA HIS A 15 6.50 6.37 -2.96
C HIS A 15 7.41 6.82 -4.10
N HIS A 16 8.19 7.87 -3.87
CA HIS A 16 9.13 8.42 -4.84
C HIS A 16 10.61 8.05 -4.55
N GLY A 17 10.86 7.34 -3.44
CA GLY A 17 12.21 6.95 -3.02
C GLY A 17 12.71 5.67 -3.69
N SER A 18 13.84 5.17 -3.19
CA SER A 18 14.42 3.93 -3.69
C SER A 18 13.61 2.70 -3.26
N PHE A 19 13.89 1.53 -3.86
CA PHE A 19 13.24 0.28 -3.45
C PHE A 19 13.60 -0.11 -2.01
N GLU A 20 14.83 0.19 -1.56
CA GLU A 20 15.31 -0.07 -0.20
C GLU A 20 14.53 0.75 0.84
N GLU A 21 14.13 1.98 0.49
CA GLU A 21 13.34 2.86 1.35
C GLU A 21 11.85 2.48 1.40
N LEU A 22 11.39 1.61 0.49
CA LEU A 22 9.99 1.21 0.39
C LEU A 22 9.46 0.60 1.69
N ILE A 23 10.29 -0.16 2.41
CA ILE A 23 9.90 -0.79 3.68
C ILE A 23 9.58 0.25 4.77
N GLN A 24 10.26 1.39 4.75
CA GLN A 24 9.98 2.50 5.66
C GLN A 24 8.62 3.13 5.34
N SER A 25 8.31 3.29 4.05
CA SER A 25 7.00 3.75 3.59
C SER A 25 5.88 2.82 4.04
N TYR A 26 6.08 1.50 3.96
CA TYR A 26 5.12 0.52 4.49
C TYR A 26 4.89 0.66 5.99
N ASN A 27 5.97 0.70 6.76
CA ASN A 27 5.88 0.84 8.22
C ASN A 27 5.15 2.13 8.59
N TYR A 28 5.47 3.24 7.92
CA TYR A 28 4.77 4.51 8.14
C TYR A 28 3.26 4.39 7.86
N LEU A 29 2.87 3.79 6.73
CA LEU A 29 1.47 3.66 6.35
C LEU A 29 0.67 2.75 7.31
N ILE A 30 1.22 1.58 7.65
CA ILE A 30 0.55 0.63 8.53
C ILE A 30 0.42 1.19 9.95
N TYR A 31 1.49 1.75 10.52
CA TYR A 31 1.47 2.19 11.92
C TYR A 31 0.85 3.57 12.13
N SER A 32 1.07 4.51 11.21
CA SER A 32 0.64 5.90 11.40
C SER A 32 -0.69 6.20 10.73
N TRP A 33 -0.88 5.74 9.50
CA TRP A 33 -2.06 6.11 8.71
C TRP A 33 -3.30 5.31 9.09
N LEU A 34 -3.21 3.97 9.15
CA LEU A 34 -4.36 3.14 9.55
C LEU A 34 -4.88 3.55 10.92
N LYS A 35 -3.99 3.73 11.89
CA LYS A 35 -4.33 4.16 13.25
C LYS A 35 -4.93 5.56 13.30
N LYS A 36 -4.41 6.52 12.53
CA LYS A 36 -4.88 7.91 12.55
C LYS A 36 -6.33 8.03 12.06
N TYR A 37 -6.74 7.20 11.11
CA TYR A 37 -8.07 7.25 10.49
C TYR A 37 -8.98 6.10 10.91
N ASP A 38 -8.57 5.30 11.90
CA ASP A 38 -9.30 4.13 12.41
C ASP A 38 -9.68 3.12 11.31
N PHE A 39 -8.80 2.95 10.32
CA PHE A 39 -8.99 1.95 9.26
C PHE A 39 -8.50 0.59 9.71
N ILE A 40 -9.28 -0.45 9.39
CA ILE A 40 -8.92 -1.84 9.66
C ILE A 40 -8.40 -2.46 8.36
N MET A 41 -7.20 -3.05 8.42
CA MET A 41 -6.62 -3.74 7.28
C MET A 41 -7.40 -5.03 6.97
N ASN A 42 -7.71 -5.25 5.69
CA ASN A 42 -8.33 -6.49 5.26
C ASN A 42 -7.25 -7.56 5.02
N HIS A 43 -6.92 -8.32 6.07
CA HIS A 43 -5.88 -9.35 6.05
C HIS A 43 -6.14 -10.53 5.09
N LYS A 44 -7.33 -10.63 4.48
CA LYS A 44 -7.61 -11.67 3.46
C LYS A 44 -6.92 -11.36 2.14
N ILE A 45 -6.54 -10.11 1.91
CA ILE A 45 -5.87 -9.65 0.70
C ILE A 45 -4.50 -9.08 1.12
N PRO A 46 -3.39 -9.56 0.54
CA PRO A 46 -2.09 -8.98 0.84
C PRO A 46 -1.97 -7.57 0.22
N PRO A 47 -1.22 -6.65 0.85
CA PRO A 47 -0.84 -5.41 0.20
C PRO A 47 0.10 -5.71 -0.97
N PHE A 48 0.15 -4.80 -1.95
CA PHE A 48 0.99 -4.97 -3.14
C PHE A 48 1.45 -3.63 -3.72
N GLU A 49 2.51 -3.70 -4.53
CA GLU A 49 3.10 -2.56 -5.22
C GLU A 49 2.81 -2.56 -6.72
N GLN A 50 2.59 -1.36 -7.26
CA GLN A 50 2.62 -1.12 -8.70
C GLN A 50 3.80 -0.21 -9.04
N PHE A 51 4.79 -0.78 -9.72
CA PHE A 51 5.95 -0.05 -10.22
C PHE A 51 5.54 0.80 -11.43
N CYS A 52 5.57 2.11 -11.26
CA CYS A 52 5.33 3.11 -12.31
C CYS A 52 6.68 3.70 -12.77
N LYS A 53 6.67 4.46 -13.86
CA LYS A 53 7.91 4.98 -14.48
C LYS A 53 8.84 5.73 -13.51
N ASN A 54 8.27 6.51 -12.60
CA ASN A 54 9.00 7.43 -11.71
C ASN A 54 8.61 7.31 -10.23
N HIS A 55 7.80 6.31 -9.86
CA HIS A 55 7.31 6.12 -8.51
C HIS A 55 6.76 4.70 -8.33
N ILE A 56 6.55 4.31 -7.08
CA ILE A 56 5.91 3.06 -6.71
C ILE A 56 4.59 3.41 -6.03
N LYS A 57 3.48 2.80 -6.48
CA LYS A 57 2.21 2.90 -5.75
C LYS A 57 2.09 1.72 -4.80
N ILE A 58 1.77 1.99 -3.55
CA ILE A 58 1.53 0.98 -2.51
C ILE A 58 0.03 0.90 -2.28
N TYR A 59 -0.54 -0.30 -2.39
CA TYR A 59 -1.96 -0.57 -2.17
C TYR A 59 -2.13 -1.39 -0.88
N ILE A 60 -2.82 -0.83 0.10
CA ILE A 60 -3.14 -1.49 1.37
C ILE A 60 -4.65 -1.76 1.42
N PRO A 61 -5.11 -3.02 1.37
CA PRO A 61 -6.52 -3.36 1.41
C PRO A 61 -7.10 -3.11 2.81
N ILE A 62 -8.31 -2.54 2.85
CA ILE A 62 -9.04 -2.22 4.09
C ILE A 62 -10.47 -2.79 4.07
N LEU A 63 -11.08 -2.89 5.25
CA LEU A 63 -12.49 -3.28 5.44
C LEU A 63 -13.45 -2.12 5.23
#